data_AF-A0AB35PWW3-F1
#
_entry.id   AF-A0AB35PWW3-F1
#
_cell.length_a   1.000
_cell.length_b   1.000
_cell.length_c   1.000
_cell.angle_alpha   90.00
_cell.angle_beta   90.00
_cell.angle_gamma   90.00
#
_symmetry.space_group_name_H-M   'P 1'
#
loop_
_entity.id
_entity.type
_entity.pdbx_description
1 polymer ?
#
loop_
_entity_poly.entity_id
_entity_poly.type
_entity_poly.pdbx_seq_one_letter_code
_entity_poly.pdbx_strand_id
1 'polypeptide(L)'
;MKKYLAFLLILATQVIAADSVPKNTVLPDRYILLSRFDKLGIVKSNDWREGKIIEGKPVLTTRDGGDLYMINNKSLSSMSITEGEKPHVEAMHAASICFNIAYVATDTKSKDVTQAVTDIIEEAANDKSGSSGDLINGYWFTVEIKHIDKFPMLVCEVSGFTRWD
;
A
#
# COMPACT_ATOMS: atom_id res chain seq x y z
N MET A 1 -33.32 -6.41 63.73
CA MET A 1 -31.91 -6.24 63.30
C MET A 1 -31.81 -6.69 61.84
N LYS A 2 -31.78 -5.76 60.88
CA LYS A 2 -31.64 -6.05 59.44
C LYS A 2 -30.28 -5.54 58.97
N LYS A 3 -29.53 -6.42 58.30
CA LYS A 3 -28.16 -6.24 57.81
C LYS A 3 -28.15 -5.27 56.62
N TYR A 4 -27.24 -4.29 56.61
CA TYR A 4 -26.96 -3.45 55.44
C TYR A 4 -25.89 -4.13 54.60
N LEU A 5 -26.23 -4.41 53.35
CA LEU A 5 -25.35 -4.95 52.32
C LEU A 5 -24.64 -3.77 51.65
N ALA A 6 -23.32 -3.67 51.81
CA ALA A 6 -22.52 -2.65 51.13
C ALA A 6 -22.26 -3.10 49.68
N PHE A 7 -22.78 -2.35 48.71
CA PHE A 7 -22.48 -2.50 47.29
C PHE A 7 -21.20 -1.71 46.98
N LEU A 8 -20.10 -2.41 46.70
CA LEU A 8 -18.90 -1.80 46.13
C LEU A 8 -19.14 -1.56 44.63
N LEU A 9 -19.29 -0.30 44.23
CA LEU A 9 -19.21 0.10 42.83
C LEU A 9 -17.74 0.17 42.44
N ILE A 10 -17.29 -0.77 41.61
CA ILE A 10 -15.97 -0.70 40.96
C ILE A 10 -16.14 0.20 39.73
N LEU A 11 -15.65 1.44 39.80
CA LEU A 11 -15.49 2.27 38.62
C LEU A 11 -14.35 1.69 37.77
N ALA A 12 -14.68 1.03 36.67
CA ALA A 12 -13.72 0.73 35.62
C ALA A 12 -13.41 2.02 34.86
N THR A 13 -12.27 2.66 35.14
CA THR A 13 -11.75 3.74 34.30
C THR A 13 -11.33 3.16 32.96
N GLN A 14 -12.13 3.41 31.93
CA GLN A 14 -11.73 3.15 30.56
C GLN A 14 -10.57 4.09 30.21
N VAL A 15 -9.37 3.53 30.11
CA VAL A 15 -8.22 4.22 29.50
C VAL A 15 -8.57 4.35 28.02
N ILE A 16 -9.03 5.52 27.60
CA ILE A 16 -9.11 5.89 26.20
C ILE A 16 -7.65 5.92 25.73
N ALA A 17 -7.24 4.89 24.96
CA ALA A 17 -6.00 4.95 24.24
C ALA A 17 -6.08 6.18 23.34
N ALA A 18 -5.27 7.20 23.61
CA ALA A 18 -5.15 8.33 22.71
C ALA A 18 -4.66 7.77 21.38
N ASP A 19 -5.45 7.94 20.31
CA ASP A 19 -5.00 7.63 18.96
C ASP A 19 -3.70 8.39 18.73
N SER A 20 -2.59 7.65 18.72
CA SER A 20 -1.28 8.26 18.58
C SER A 20 -1.18 8.83 17.17
N VAL A 21 -0.96 10.14 17.08
CA VAL A 21 -0.83 10.82 15.79
C VAL A 21 0.25 10.10 14.96
N PRO A 22 0.01 9.81 13.66
CA PRO A 22 0.98 9.12 12.82
C PRO A 22 2.33 9.83 12.81
N LYS A 23 3.42 9.06 12.73
CA LYS A 23 4.78 9.60 12.66
C LYS A 23 5.18 9.82 11.20
N ASN A 24 6.13 10.74 10.98
CA ASN A 24 6.78 10.86 9.68
C ASN A 24 7.51 9.57 9.33
N THR A 25 7.39 9.15 8.08
CA THR A 25 8.02 7.93 7.57
C THR A 25 8.73 8.25 6.27
N VAL A 26 9.89 7.64 6.08
CA VAL A 26 10.64 7.68 4.81
C VAL A 26 10.65 6.28 4.23
N LEU A 27 10.49 6.18 2.92
CA LEU A 27 10.59 4.90 2.23
C LEU A 27 11.99 4.30 2.46
N PRO A 28 12.11 2.99 2.73
CA PRO A 28 13.41 2.33 2.80
C PRO A 28 14.24 2.56 1.54
N ASP A 29 15.57 2.56 1.68
CA ASP A 29 16.44 2.67 0.50
C ASP A 29 16.18 1.52 -0.50
N ARG A 30 16.42 1.80 -1.78
CA ARG A 30 16.21 0.87 -2.89
C ARG A 30 16.77 -0.53 -2.64
N TYR A 31 17.95 -0.67 -2.03
CA TYR A 31 18.53 -2.00 -1.79
C TYR A 31 17.72 -2.83 -0.79
N ILE A 32 17.12 -2.17 0.20
CA ILE A 32 16.22 -2.80 1.16
C ILE A 32 14.93 -3.21 0.44
N LEU A 33 14.37 -2.33 -0.39
CA LEU A 33 13.15 -2.64 -1.15
C LEU A 33 13.37 -3.84 -2.09
N LEU A 34 14.48 -3.86 -2.84
CA LEU A 34 14.86 -4.98 -3.70
C LEU A 34 14.99 -6.30 -2.92
N SER A 35 15.67 -6.26 -1.78
CA SER A 35 15.79 -7.44 -0.90
C SER A 35 14.44 -7.94 -0.39
N ARG A 36 13.47 -7.04 -0.16
CA ARG A 36 12.12 -7.42 0.25
C ARG A 36 11.31 -8.01 -0.91
N PHE A 37 11.44 -7.47 -2.12
CA PHE A 37 10.87 -8.10 -3.32
C PHE A 37 11.35 -9.56 -3.47
N ASP A 38 12.66 -9.79 -3.30
CA ASP A 38 13.26 -11.12 -3.33
C ASP A 38 12.70 -12.04 -2.23
N LYS A 39 12.74 -11.56 -0.99
CA LYS A 39 12.26 -12.30 0.21
C LYS A 39 10.80 -12.71 0.08
N LEU A 40 9.97 -11.85 -0.50
CA LEU A 40 8.53 -12.08 -0.66
C LEU A 40 8.20 -12.89 -1.91
N GLY A 41 9.18 -13.18 -2.77
CA GLY A 41 9.03 -13.96 -3.99
C GLY A 41 8.24 -13.24 -5.08
N ILE A 42 8.32 -11.91 -5.13
CA ILE A 42 7.52 -11.07 -6.04
C ILE A 42 8.28 -10.80 -7.35
N VAL A 43 9.46 -10.20 -7.27
CA VAL A 43 10.38 -9.98 -8.42
C VAL A 43 11.80 -10.26 -7.95
N LYS A 44 12.63 -10.87 -8.79
CA LYS A 44 14.03 -11.10 -8.43
C LYS A 44 14.87 -9.83 -8.60
N SER A 45 15.82 -9.58 -7.68
CA SER A 45 16.67 -8.37 -7.74
C SER A 45 17.42 -8.21 -9.07
N ASN A 46 17.76 -9.31 -9.75
CA ASN A 46 18.46 -9.30 -11.04
C ASN A 46 17.56 -8.99 -12.25
N ASP A 47 16.23 -8.97 -12.08
CA ASP A 47 15.30 -8.63 -13.17
C ASP A 47 15.10 -7.12 -13.32
N TRP A 48 15.48 -6.34 -12.30
CA TRP A 48 15.38 -4.89 -12.30
C TRP A 48 16.41 -4.26 -13.24
N ARG A 49 15.97 -3.22 -13.95
CA ARG A 49 16.78 -2.45 -14.89
C ARG A 49 16.83 -1.00 -14.46
N GLU A 50 18.00 -0.38 -14.65
CA GLU A 50 18.16 1.04 -14.45
C GLU A 50 17.57 1.81 -15.65
N GLY A 51 16.70 2.76 -15.35
CA GLY A 51 16.10 3.69 -16.30
C GLY A 51 16.69 5.09 -16.18
N LYS A 52 15.84 6.09 -16.42
CA LYS A 52 16.23 7.50 -16.34
C LYS A 52 16.70 7.86 -14.93
N ILE A 53 17.67 8.77 -14.84
CA ILE A 53 18.11 9.36 -13.58
C ILE A 53 17.12 10.45 -13.18
N ILE A 54 16.55 10.32 -11.98
CA ILE A 54 15.67 11.31 -11.36
C ILE A 54 16.27 11.64 -9.99
N GLU A 55 16.47 12.92 -9.71
CA GLU A 55 17.03 13.37 -8.43
C GLU A 55 18.36 12.68 -8.06
N GLY A 56 19.23 12.53 -9.06
CA GLY A 56 20.59 12.02 -8.87
C GLY A 56 20.71 10.49 -8.72
N LYS A 57 19.61 9.72 -8.77
CA LYS A 57 19.68 8.25 -8.81
C LYS A 57 18.84 7.67 -9.96
N PRO A 58 19.23 6.53 -10.57
CA PRO A 58 18.41 5.89 -11.59
C PRO A 58 17.10 5.39 -11.00
N VAL A 59 16.01 5.53 -11.73
CA VAL A 59 14.76 4.84 -11.46
C VAL A 59 14.94 3.38 -11.82
N LEU A 60 14.61 2.46 -10.91
CA LEU A 60 14.63 1.04 -11.20
C LEU A 60 13.26 0.63 -11.71
N THR A 61 13.22 -0.16 -12.78
CA THR A 61 11.98 -0.71 -13.32
C THR A 61 12.14 -2.19 -13.62
N THR A 62 11.03 -2.93 -13.51
CA THR A 62 10.93 -4.31 -13.95
C THR A 62 9.53 -4.55 -14.50
N ARG A 63 9.41 -5.47 -15.45
CA ARG A 63 8.15 -5.78 -16.11
C ARG A 63 7.97 -7.29 -16.18
N ASP A 64 6.78 -7.73 -15.83
CA ASP A 64 6.32 -9.10 -16.05
C ASP A 64 4.95 -9.05 -16.74
N GLY A 65 4.89 -9.44 -18.01
CA GLY A 65 3.67 -9.34 -18.81
C GLY A 65 3.08 -7.92 -18.86
N GLY A 66 1.87 -7.76 -18.33
CA GLY A 66 1.13 -6.49 -18.22
C GLY A 66 1.47 -5.67 -16.97
N ASP A 67 2.30 -6.20 -16.08
CA ASP A 67 2.62 -5.59 -14.80
C ASP A 67 3.98 -4.90 -14.83
N LEU A 68 4.04 -3.72 -14.23
CA LEU A 68 5.23 -2.89 -14.11
C LEU A 68 5.45 -2.58 -12.63
N TYR A 69 6.67 -2.73 -12.14
CA TYR A 69 7.08 -2.16 -10.86
C TYR A 69 8.16 -1.10 -11.08
N MET A 70 8.15 -0.07 -10.24
CA MET A 70 9.07 1.05 -10.32
C MET A 70 9.52 1.50 -8.94
N ILE A 71 10.82 1.70 -8.76
CA ILE A 71 11.41 2.28 -7.55
C ILE A 71 12.14 3.56 -7.93
N ASN A 72 11.71 4.68 -7.37
CA ASN A 72 12.47 5.93 -7.40
C ASN A 72 12.91 6.32 -5.97
N ASN A 73 13.41 7.53 -5.78
CA ASN A 73 13.93 7.95 -4.47
C ASN A 73 12.85 8.28 -3.42
N LYS A 74 11.62 8.48 -3.85
CA LYS A 74 10.50 8.97 -3.04
C LYS A 74 9.33 7.99 -2.97
N SER A 75 9.18 7.16 -3.99
CA SER A 75 8.08 6.22 -4.10
C SER A 75 8.48 4.86 -4.67
N LEU A 76 7.69 3.87 -4.28
CA LEU A 76 7.58 2.55 -4.87
C LEU A 76 6.21 2.47 -5.53
N SER A 77 6.14 2.17 -6.82
CA SER A 77 4.88 2.08 -7.54
C SER A 77 4.76 0.82 -8.37
N SER A 78 3.52 0.47 -8.68
CA SER A 78 3.17 -0.58 -9.62
C SER A 78 2.06 -0.14 -10.56
N MET A 79 2.03 -0.74 -11.74
CA MET A 79 0.93 -0.61 -12.69
C MET A 79 0.58 -1.99 -13.22
N SER A 80 -0.69 -2.34 -13.22
CA SER A 80 -1.19 -3.54 -13.89
C SER A 80 -2.11 -3.11 -15.03
N ILE A 81 -1.72 -3.42 -16.27
CA ILE A 81 -2.48 -3.11 -17.49
C ILE A 81 -3.13 -4.41 -17.96
N THR A 82 -4.45 -4.38 -18.15
CA THR A 82 -5.26 -5.56 -18.47
C THR A 82 -6.00 -5.39 -19.78
N GLU A 83 -6.43 -6.50 -20.39
CA GLU A 83 -7.09 -6.49 -21.70
C GLU A 83 -8.58 -6.14 -21.60
N GLY A 84 -9.18 -6.40 -20.43
CA GLY A 84 -10.59 -6.17 -20.15
C GLY A 84 -11.50 -7.32 -20.59
N GLU A 85 -10.93 -8.43 -21.08
CA GLU A 85 -11.68 -9.59 -21.56
C GLU A 85 -12.23 -10.46 -20.42
N LYS A 86 -11.60 -10.42 -19.24
CA LYS A 86 -11.98 -11.21 -18.06
C LYS A 86 -12.01 -10.32 -16.81
N PRO A 87 -12.97 -9.37 -16.71
CA PRO A 87 -12.90 -8.26 -15.77
C PRO A 87 -12.67 -8.68 -14.32
N HIS A 88 -13.35 -9.74 -13.84
CA HIS A 88 -13.19 -10.21 -12.47
C HIS A 88 -11.79 -10.80 -12.20
N VAL A 89 -11.28 -11.63 -13.11
CA VAL A 89 -9.94 -12.26 -12.95
C VAL A 89 -8.85 -11.21 -13.06
N GLU A 90 -9.00 -10.28 -14.01
CA GLU A 90 -8.08 -9.18 -14.23
C GLU A 90 -8.07 -8.18 -13.08
N ALA A 91 -9.23 -7.85 -12.50
CA ALA A 91 -9.31 -7.00 -11.31
C ALA A 91 -8.64 -7.65 -10.09
N MET A 92 -8.86 -8.95 -9.87
CA MET A 92 -8.17 -9.70 -8.80
C MET A 92 -6.66 -9.72 -9.00
N HIS A 93 -6.21 -9.93 -10.24
CA HIS A 93 -4.79 -9.90 -10.59
C HIS A 93 -4.21 -8.52 -10.31
N ALA A 94 -4.81 -7.46 -10.83
CA ALA A 94 -4.38 -6.09 -10.64
C ALA A 94 -4.30 -5.70 -9.15
N ALA A 95 -5.32 -6.07 -8.36
CA ALA A 95 -5.30 -5.87 -6.90
C ALA A 95 -4.13 -6.60 -6.23
N SER A 96 -3.79 -7.81 -6.69
CA SER A 96 -2.63 -8.57 -6.17
C SER A 96 -1.30 -7.84 -6.39
N ILE A 97 -1.18 -7.09 -7.48
CA ILE A 97 0.01 -6.26 -7.77
C ILE A 97 0.11 -5.10 -6.77
N CYS A 98 -1.01 -4.48 -6.40
CA CYS A 98 -1.07 -3.44 -5.38
C CYS A 98 -0.76 -3.96 -3.97
N PHE A 99 -1.27 -5.16 -3.63
CA PHE A 99 -0.89 -5.83 -2.38
C PHE A 99 0.62 -6.06 -2.30
N ASN A 100 1.24 -6.49 -3.41
CA ASN A 100 2.68 -6.75 -3.45
C ASN A 100 3.52 -5.52 -3.06
N ILE A 101 3.22 -4.33 -3.59
CA ILE A 101 3.99 -3.13 -3.24
C ILE A 101 3.74 -2.68 -1.79
N ALA A 102 2.53 -2.86 -1.27
CA ALA A 102 2.24 -2.57 0.14
C ALA A 102 3.02 -3.52 1.07
N TYR A 103 3.08 -4.81 0.75
CA TYR A 103 3.86 -5.79 1.52
C TYR A 103 5.35 -5.49 1.46
N VAL A 104 5.87 -5.06 0.31
CA VAL A 104 7.29 -4.67 0.19
C VAL A 104 7.59 -3.42 1.04
N ALA A 105 6.75 -2.39 0.98
CA ALA A 105 6.94 -1.17 1.74
C ALA A 105 6.90 -1.44 3.26
N THR A 106 5.98 -2.30 3.70
CA THR A 106 5.77 -2.62 5.12
C THR A 106 6.57 -3.82 5.63
N ASP A 107 7.30 -4.53 4.75
CA ASP A 107 7.99 -5.80 5.01
C ASP A 107 7.11 -6.91 5.61
N THR A 108 5.80 -6.85 5.39
CA THR A 108 4.84 -7.72 6.08
C THR A 108 3.70 -8.12 5.17
N LYS A 109 3.46 -9.44 5.04
CA LYS A 109 2.23 -10.00 4.48
C LYS A 109 1.23 -10.24 5.61
N SER A 110 0.49 -9.20 6.01
CA SER A 110 -0.55 -9.30 7.06
C SER A 110 -1.94 -9.05 6.50
N LYS A 111 -2.94 -9.62 7.17
CA LYS A 111 -4.36 -9.38 6.85
C LYS A 111 -4.72 -7.90 6.95
N ASP A 112 -4.15 -7.19 7.90
CA ASP A 112 -4.42 -5.75 8.10
C ASP A 112 -3.95 -4.93 6.90
N VAL A 113 -2.77 -5.25 6.35
CA VAL A 113 -2.29 -4.60 5.10
C VAL A 113 -3.17 -5.00 3.92
N THR A 114 -3.57 -6.26 3.80
CA THR A 114 -4.48 -6.70 2.74
C THR A 114 -5.81 -5.95 2.79
N GLN A 115 -6.41 -5.84 3.97
CA GLN A 115 -7.68 -5.16 4.16
C GLN A 115 -7.56 -3.67 3.85
N ALA A 116 -6.53 -2.99 4.38
CA ALA A 116 -6.32 -1.56 4.11
C ALA A 116 -6.17 -1.27 2.61
N VAL A 117 -5.39 -2.08 1.87
CA VAL A 117 -5.30 -1.92 0.42
C VAL A 117 -6.63 -2.21 -0.27
N THR A 118 -7.39 -3.21 0.20
CA THR A 118 -8.71 -3.54 -0.36
C THR A 118 -9.67 -2.37 -0.19
N ASP A 119 -9.74 -1.79 1.00
CA ASP A 119 -10.61 -0.65 1.32
C ASP A 119 -10.28 0.55 0.44
N ILE A 120 -9.00 0.86 0.22
CA ILE A 120 -8.56 1.95 -0.66
C ILE A 120 -8.92 1.67 -2.13
N ILE A 121 -8.76 0.43 -2.59
CA ILE A 121 -9.17 0.05 -3.96
C ILE A 121 -10.69 0.19 -4.13
N GLU A 122 -11.47 -0.28 -3.17
CA GLU A 122 -12.93 -0.16 -3.18
C GLU A 122 -13.38 1.30 -3.14
N GLU A 123 -12.75 2.14 -2.32
CA GLU A 123 -13.02 3.57 -2.30
C GLU A 123 -12.70 4.22 -3.65
N ALA A 124 -11.52 3.93 -4.22
CA ALA A 124 -11.13 4.45 -5.54
C ALA A 124 -12.12 4.02 -6.63
N ALA A 125 -12.65 2.79 -6.57
CA ALA A 125 -13.65 2.29 -7.53
C ALA A 125 -15.02 2.97 -7.40
N ASN A 126 -15.34 3.49 -6.21
CA ASN A 126 -16.58 4.22 -5.95
C ASN A 126 -16.44 5.74 -6.11
N ASP A 127 -15.21 6.26 -6.13
CA ASP A 127 -14.93 7.68 -6.35
C ASP A 127 -14.95 8.06 -7.84
N LYS A 128 -15.48 9.25 -8.14
CA LYS A 128 -15.61 9.73 -9.53
C LYS A 128 -14.28 9.99 -10.22
N SER A 129 -13.22 10.28 -9.47
CA SER A 129 -11.88 10.47 -9.99
C SER A 129 -11.16 9.15 -10.27
N GLY A 130 -11.69 8.03 -9.76
CA GLY A 130 -11.03 6.74 -9.82
C GLY A 130 -9.81 6.66 -8.88
N SER A 131 -9.72 7.50 -7.84
CA SER A 131 -8.55 7.56 -6.96
C SER A 131 -8.94 7.57 -5.48
N SER A 132 -8.11 6.92 -4.66
CA SER A 132 -8.14 7.04 -3.20
C SER A 132 -6.71 6.86 -2.65
N GLY A 133 -6.49 7.25 -1.40
CA GLY A 133 -5.28 6.93 -0.68
C GLY A 133 -5.43 7.13 0.83
N ASP A 134 -4.68 6.34 1.59
CA ASP A 134 -4.64 6.40 3.05
C ASP A 134 -3.30 5.86 3.58
N LEU A 135 -3.10 5.97 4.90
CA LEU A 135 -1.95 5.45 5.61
C LEU A 135 -2.02 3.94 5.84
N ILE A 136 -0.96 3.25 5.41
CA ILE A 136 -0.75 1.83 5.72
C ILE A 136 0.57 1.70 6.47
N ASN A 137 0.50 1.36 7.76
CA ASN A 137 1.67 1.23 8.65
C ASN A 137 2.64 2.43 8.58
N GLY A 138 2.08 3.64 8.48
CA GLY A 138 2.83 4.89 8.43
C GLY A 138 3.33 5.31 7.04
N TYR A 139 3.08 4.53 5.99
CA TYR A 139 3.35 4.92 4.61
C TYR A 139 2.08 5.44 3.95
N TRP A 140 2.20 6.45 3.10
CA TRP A 140 1.07 6.94 2.29
C TRP A 140 0.91 6.05 1.07
N PHE A 141 -0.24 5.39 0.96
CA PHE A 141 -0.58 4.48 -0.14
C PHE A 141 -1.67 5.11 -0.99
N THR A 142 -1.50 5.13 -2.31
CA THR A 142 -2.51 5.63 -3.24
C THR A 142 -2.84 4.60 -4.30
N VAL A 143 -4.07 4.68 -4.78
CA VAL A 143 -4.61 3.91 -5.90
C VAL A 143 -5.16 4.90 -6.94
N GLU A 144 -4.93 4.60 -8.21
CA GLU A 144 -5.56 5.28 -9.33
C GLU A 144 -6.02 4.24 -10.36
N ILE A 145 -7.32 4.21 -10.64
CA ILE A 145 -7.96 3.44 -11.69
C ILE A 145 -7.96 4.30 -12.95
N LYS A 146 -7.23 3.88 -13.97
CA LYS A 146 -7.06 4.61 -15.23
C LYS A 146 -7.35 3.73 -16.43
N HIS A 147 -7.40 4.38 -17.59
CA HIS A 147 -7.45 3.71 -18.87
C HIS A 147 -6.33 4.26 -19.75
N ILE A 148 -5.64 3.37 -20.47
CA ILE A 148 -4.77 3.74 -21.59
C ILE A 148 -5.46 3.26 -22.85
N ASP A 149 -6.00 4.19 -23.63
CA ASP A 149 -6.90 3.87 -24.74
C ASP A 149 -8.08 3.00 -24.25
N LYS A 150 -8.18 1.76 -24.71
CA LYS A 150 -9.21 0.79 -24.29
C LYS A 150 -8.79 -0.12 -23.13
N PHE A 151 -7.54 -0.03 -22.67
CA PHE A 151 -6.98 -0.95 -21.69
C PHE A 151 -7.13 -0.41 -20.26
N PRO A 152 -7.90 -1.09 -19.39
CA PRO A 152 -7.97 -0.72 -17.99
C PRO A 152 -6.64 -0.96 -17.28
N MET A 153 -6.31 -0.02 -16.38
CA MET A 153 -5.07 0.00 -15.63
C MET A 153 -5.33 0.33 -14.17
N LEU A 154 -4.72 -0.44 -13.26
CA LEU A 154 -4.65 -0.12 -11.85
C LEU A 154 -3.23 0.34 -11.51
N VAL A 155 -3.10 1.57 -11.04
CA VAL A 155 -1.85 2.15 -10.58
C VAL A 155 -1.88 2.23 -9.07
N CYS A 156 -0.82 1.78 -8.43
CA CYS A 156 -0.65 1.90 -6.99
C CYS A 156 0.71 2.50 -6.67
N GLU A 157 0.77 3.37 -5.67
CA GLU A 157 2.00 4.01 -5.24
C GLU A 157 2.10 4.02 -3.71
N VAL A 158 3.31 3.80 -3.20
CA VAL A 158 3.65 3.93 -1.80
C VAL A 158 4.75 4.97 -1.65
N SER A 159 4.55 5.92 -0.75
CA SER A 159 5.53 6.96 -0.44
C SER A 159 5.70 7.16 1.06
N GLY A 160 6.77 7.84 1.45
CA GLY A 160 6.95 8.28 2.83
C GLY A 160 5.88 9.30 3.23
N PHE A 161 5.31 9.17 4.42
CA PHE A 161 4.38 10.14 4.95
C PHE A 161 5.13 11.27 5.65
N THR A 162 4.81 12.52 5.29
CA THR A 162 5.32 13.71 5.99
C THR A 162 4.13 14.53 6.46
N ARG A 163 4.10 14.84 7.74
CA ARG A 163 3.11 15.72 8.34
C ARG A 163 3.41 17.19 8.04
N TRP A 164 2.36 17.98 8.13
CA TRP A 164 2.38 19.42 7.89
C TRP A 164 2.57 20.26 9.17
N ASP A 165 2.86 19.64 10.32
CA ASP A 165 3.00 20.31 11.61
C ASP A 165 4.37 20.97 11.84
#